data_AF-A0A441A3X3-F1
#
_entry.id   AF-A0A441A3X3-F1
#
_cell.length_a   1.000
_cell.length_b   1.000
_cell.length_c   1.000
_cell.angle_alpha   90.00
_cell.angle_beta   90.00
_cell.angle_gamma   90.00
#
_symmetry.space_group_name_H-M   'P 1'
#
loop_
_entity.id
_entity.type
_entity.pdbx_description
1 polymer ?
#
loop_
_entity_poly.entity_id
_entity_poly.type
_entity_poly.pdbx_seq_one_letter_code
_entity_poly.pdbx_strand_id
1 'polypeptide(L)' 'LDLTRYGKFTDKHIDFGPVDPGRPDLHIIYGPNEAGKSTALSAFLDLLFGIESRSRYDFLHPYSTMRIGAAL' A
#
# COMPACT_ATOMS: atom_id res chain seq x y z
N LEU A 1 3.02 -4.33 -4.54
CA LEU A 1 2.79 -3.68 -3.22
C LEU A 1 1.87 -4.57 -2.39
N ASP A 2 2.38 -5.13 -1.31
CA ASP A 2 1.63 -6.03 -0.42
C ASP A 2 1.03 -5.25 0.75
N LEU A 3 -0.28 -5.15 0.77
CA LEU A 3 -1.09 -4.51 1.81
C LEU A 3 -1.62 -5.61 2.76
N THR A 4 -0.70 -6.27 3.47
CA THR A 4 -0.98 -7.44 4.34
C THR A 4 -1.89 -7.06 5.51
N ARG A 5 -1.50 -6.06 6.31
CA ARG A 5 -2.29 -5.57 7.46
C ARG A 5 -2.07 -4.08 7.61
N TYR A 6 -2.89 -3.26 6.95
CA TYR A 6 -2.70 -1.81 6.94
C TYR A 6 -4.01 -1.07 6.66
N GLY A 7 -4.44 -0.22 7.61
CA GLY A 7 -5.70 0.50 7.49
C GLY A 7 -6.85 -0.46 7.23
N LYS A 8 -7.60 -0.21 6.16
CA LYS A 8 -8.74 -1.05 5.74
C LYS A 8 -8.35 -2.33 4.98
N PHE A 9 -7.07 -2.53 4.68
CA PHE A 9 -6.63 -3.66 3.89
C PHE A 9 -6.25 -4.86 4.77
N THR A 10 -6.66 -6.03 4.33
CA THR A 10 -6.26 -7.33 4.87
C THR A 10 -5.90 -8.21 3.68
N ASP A 11 -4.63 -8.62 3.61
CA ASP A 11 -4.06 -9.51 2.60
C ASP A 11 -4.44 -9.10 1.16
N LYS A 12 -4.25 -7.81 0.84
CA LYS A 12 -4.42 -7.28 -0.51
C LYS A 12 -3.08 -7.05 -1.19
N HIS A 13 -3.08 -7.19 -2.51
CA HIS A 13 -1.91 -6.99 -3.34
C HIS A 13 -2.26 -6.08 -4.51
N ILE A 14 -1.40 -5.10 -4.78
CA ILE A 14 -1.42 -4.33 -6.03
C ILE A 14 -0.22 -4.77 -6.85
N ASP A 15 -0.51 -5.46 -7.94
CA ASP A 15 0.45 -5.86 -8.95
C ASP A 15 0.61 -4.72 -9.96
N PHE A 16 1.85 -4.28 -10.15
CA PHE A 16 2.20 -3.27 -11.15
C PHE A 16 2.62 -3.93 -12.48
N GLY A 17 2.80 -5.24 -12.52
CA GLY A 17 3.25 -5.97 -13.69
C GLY A 17 4.75 -5.82 -13.93
N PRO A 18 5.26 -6.43 -15.02
CA PRO A 18 6.67 -6.35 -15.38
C PRO A 18 7.02 -4.99 -16.02
N VAL A 19 8.26 -4.53 -15.80
CA VAL A 19 8.82 -3.37 -16.48
C VAL A 19 9.10 -3.71 -17.95
N ASP A 20 8.61 -2.88 -18.87
CA ASP A 20 8.87 -2.99 -20.32
C ASP A 20 10.02 -2.03 -20.73
N PRO A 21 11.23 -2.54 -21.04
CA PRO A 21 12.40 -1.70 -21.32
C PRO A 21 12.15 -0.71 -22.47
N GLY A 22 12.50 0.56 -22.25
CA GLY A 22 12.33 1.61 -23.25
C GLY A 22 10.92 2.20 -23.32
N ARG A 23 9.99 1.79 -22.44
CA ARG A 23 8.67 2.40 -22.30
C ARG A 23 8.50 3.07 -20.93
N PRO A 24 7.68 4.13 -20.84
CA PRO A 24 7.34 4.72 -19.55
C PRO A 24 6.59 3.73 -18.67
N ASP A 25 6.97 3.69 -17.40
CA ASP A 25 6.35 2.84 -16.38
C ASP A 25 5.36 3.66 -15.54
N LEU A 26 4.13 3.80 -16.03
CA LEU A 26 3.08 4.60 -15.41
C LEU A 26 1.87 3.73 -15.07
N HIS A 27 1.55 3.65 -13.78
CA HIS A 27 0.36 2.96 -13.29
C HIS A 27 -0.64 3.96 -12.71
N ILE A 28 -1.91 3.82 -13.11
CA ILE A 28 -3.03 4.61 -12.56
C ILE A 28 -3.92 3.68 -11.74
N ILE A 29 -3.99 3.95 -10.44
CA ILE A 29 -4.91 3.26 -9.53
C ILE A 29 -6.22 4.06 -9.46
N TYR A 30 -7.31 3.48 -9.94
CA TYR A 30 -8.62 4.14 -9.98
C TYR A 30 -9.72 3.28 -9.33
N GLY A 31 -10.83 3.93 -8.98
CA GLY A 31 -11.98 3.27 -8.34
C GLY A 31 -12.90 4.26 -7.62
N PRO A 32 -14.04 3.81 -7.07
CA PRO A 32 -14.98 4.66 -6.33
C PRO A 32 -14.33 5.39 -5.14
N ASN A 33 -14.98 6.44 -4.64
CA ASN A 33 -14.60 7.02 -3.36
C ASN A 33 -14.61 5.95 -2.27
N GLU A 34 -13.74 6.11 -1.27
CA GLU A 34 -13.58 5.16 -0.16
C GLU A 34 -13.08 3.76 -0.56
N ALA A 35 -12.80 3.50 -1.85
CA ALA A 35 -12.21 2.24 -2.32
C ALA A 35 -10.84 1.93 -1.70
N GLY A 36 -10.17 2.92 -1.10
CA GLY A 36 -8.90 2.75 -0.38
C GLY A 36 -7.69 3.30 -1.13
N LYS A 37 -7.89 4.08 -2.20
CA LYS A 37 -6.80 4.68 -3.01
C LYS A 37 -5.85 5.54 -2.15
N SER A 38 -6.39 6.45 -1.34
CA SER A 38 -5.57 7.29 -0.44
C SER A 38 -4.87 6.45 0.64
N THR A 39 -5.51 5.38 1.12
CA THR A 39 -4.89 4.43 2.06
C THR A 39 -3.72 3.68 1.41
N ALA A 40 -3.86 3.26 0.15
CA ALA A 40 -2.81 2.57 -0.59
C ALA A 40 -1.61 3.50 -0.88
N LEU A 41 -1.86 4.76 -1.21
CA LEU A 41 -0.80 5.76 -1.37
C LEU A 41 -0.04 5.99 -0.07
N SER A 42 -0.73 6.10 1.07
CA SER A 42 -0.05 6.20 2.37
C SER A 42 0.75 4.95 2.70
N ALA A 43 0.22 3.74 2.43
CA ALA A 43 0.98 2.51 2.62
C ALA A 43 2.24 2.46 1.75
N PHE A 44 2.19 2.99 0.53
CA PHE A 44 3.37 3.08 -0.33
C PHE A 44 4.44 4.02 0.24
N LEU A 45 4.04 5.15 0.83
CA LEU A 45 4.98 6.05 1.50
C LEU A 45 5.56 5.42 2.76
N ASP A 46 4.73 4.80 3.60
CA ASP A 46 5.15 4.11 4.82
C ASP A 46 6.07 2.90 4.52
N LEU A 47 5.91 2.26 3.36
CA LEU A 47 6.85 1.24 2.89
C LEU A 47 8.26 1.80 2.66
N LEU A 48 8.35 3.00 2.06
CA LEU A 48 9.63 3.64 1.72
C LEU A 48 10.31 4.29 2.92
N PHE A 49 9.52 4.84 3.85
CA PHE A 49 10.02 5.70 4.93
C PHE A 49 9.78 5.13 6.34
N GLY A 50 9.13 3.96 6.43
CA GLY A 50 8.72 3.34 7.69
C GLY A 50 7.33 3.77 8.14
N ILE A 51 6.63 2.88 8.84
CA ILE A 51 5.34 3.18 9.47
C ILE A 51 5.58 4.04 10.71
N GLU A 52 4.98 5.22 10.76
CA GLU A 52 5.08 6.11 11.93
C GLU A 52 4.63 5.43 13.22
N SER A 53 5.31 5.73 14.34
CA SER A 53 5.00 5.18 15.67
C SER A 53 3.57 5.42 16.16
N ARG A 54 2.88 6.42 15.60
CA ARG A 54 1.46 6.73 15.84
C ARG A 54 0.71 6.79 14.52
N SER A 55 0.60 5.64 13.87
CA SER A 55 -0.08 5.55 12.58
C SER A 55 -1.60 5.66 12.76
N ARG A 56 -2.24 6.55 12.00
CA ARG A 56 -3.73 6.63 11.91
C ARG A 56 -4.37 5.44 11.19
N TYR A 57 -3.58 4.49 10.71
CA TYR A 57 -4.02 3.33 9.93
C TYR A 57 -4.07 2.03 10.76
N ASP A 58 -3.97 2.13 12.09
CA ASP A 58 -4.08 1.00 13.02
C ASP A 58 -5.53 0.66 13.44
N PHE A 59 -6.53 1.31 12.82
CA PHE A 59 -7.94 1.20 13.21
C PHE A 59 -8.57 -0.20 13.01
N LEU A 60 -8.02 -1.03 12.12
CA LEU A 60 -8.47 -2.41 11.91
C LEU A 60 -7.44 -3.44 12.40
N HIS A 61 -6.15 -3.09 12.37
CA HIS A 61 -5.04 -3.96 12.76
C HIS A 61 -4.20 -3.24 13.81
N PRO A 62 -4.03 -3.79 15.03
CA PRO A 62 -3.18 -3.17 16.05
C PRO A 62 -1.79 -2.84 15.50
N TYR A 63 -1.24 -1.69 15.89
CA TYR A 63 0.05 -1.18 15.38
C TYR A 63 1.15 -2.25 15.31
N SER A 64 1.30 -3.05 16.37
CA SER A 64 2.33 -4.12 16.45
C SER A 64 2.18 -5.23 15.40
N THR A 65 1.02 -5.33 14.76
CA THR A 65 0.71 -6.31 13.71
C THR A 65 0.60 -5.69 12.33
N MET A 66 0.72 -4.35 12.23
CA MET A 66 0.70 -3.67 10.95
C MET A 66 1.87 -4.13 10.09
N ARG A 67 1.60 -4.36 8.81
CA ARG A 67 2.59 -4.88 7.88
C ARG A 67 2.28 -4.46 6.46
N ILE A 68 3.31 -3.94 5.80
CA ILE A 68 3.36 -3.67 4.37
C ILE A 68 4.58 -4.44 3.82
N GLY A 69 4.47 -4.96 2.60
CA GLY A 69 5.56 -5.66 1.92
C GLY A 69 5.76 -5.17 0.49
N ALA A 70 6.93 -5.46 -0.05
CA ALA A 70 7.24 -5.29 -1.47
C ALA A 70 8.33 -6.28 -1.89
N ALA A 71 8.43 -6.50 -3.20
CA ALA A 71 9.49 -7.25 -3.85
C ALA A 71 10.37 -6.29 -4.68
N LEU A 72 11.65 -6.63 -4.84
CA LEU A 72 12.63 -5.94 -5.67
C LEU A 72 12.95 -6.79 -6.91
#